data_AF-A0A9E5TFM7-F1
#
_entry.id   AF-A0A9E5TFM7-F1
#
_cell.length_a   1.000
_cell.length_b   1.000
_cell.length_c   1.000
_cell.angle_alpha   90.00
_cell.angle_beta   90.00
_cell.angle_gamma   90.00
#
_symmetry.space_group_name_H-M   'P 1'
#
loop_
_entity.id
_entity.type
_entity.pdbx_description
1 polymer ?
#
loop_
_entity_poly.entity_id
_entity_poly.type
_entity_poly.pdbx_seq_one_letter_code
_entity_poly.pdbx_strand_id
1 'polypeptide(L)' 'MRGAFALSPDADVEGKQVLLIDDLYTTGSTLKECARVFRRGGAAEVYVLTLARPRPQWMTPDRWEA' A
#
# COMPACT_ATOMS: atom_id res chain seq x y z
N MET A 1 -7.74 -5.61 6.43
CA MET A 1 -7.52 -4.82 7.66
C MET A 1 -8.40 -3.58 7.68
N ARG A 2 -9.74 -3.71 7.64
CA ARG A 2 -10.61 -2.52 7.65
C ARG A 2 -10.64 -1.91 9.06
N GLY A 3 -10.45 -0.59 9.16
CA GLY A 3 -10.49 0.14 10.43
C GLY A 3 -9.22 0.06 11.27
N ALA A 4 -8.13 -0.49 10.74
CA ALA A 4 -6.86 -0.63 11.46
C ALA A 4 -6.03 0.68 11.48
N PHE A 5 -6.33 1.62 10.58
CA PHE A 5 -5.58 2.87 10.42
C PHE A 5 -6.53 4.07 10.50
N ALA A 6 -5.99 5.20 10.97
CA ALA A 6 -6.65 6.50 11.02
C ALA A 6 -5.60 7.60 10.76
N LEU A 7 -6.07 8.78 10.33
CA LEU A 7 -5.23 9.97 10.32
C LEU A 7 -5.01 10.46 11.75
N SER A 8 -3.87 11.09 11.99
CA SER A 8 -3.69 11.88 13.22
C SER A 8 -4.74 13.00 13.26
N PRO A 9 -5.24 13.40 14.43
CA PRO A 9 -6.24 14.48 14.55
C PRO A 9 -5.83 15.77 13.83
N ASP A 10 -4.53 16.07 13.81
CA ASP A 10 -3.98 17.30 13.23
C ASP A 10 -3.38 17.09 11.83
N ALA A 11 -3.66 15.95 11.19
CA ALA A 11 -3.14 15.65 9.86
C ALA A 11 -3.86 16.49 8.79
N ASP A 12 -3.19 17.52 8.30
CA ASP A 12 -3.62 18.26 7.12
C ASP A 12 -3.15 17.54 5.84
N VAL A 13 -4.07 16.84 5.19
CA VAL A 13 -3.81 16.11 3.93
C VAL A 13 -4.71 16.56 2.77
N GLU A 14 -5.60 17.52 2.99
CA GLU A 14 -6.58 17.95 1.99
C GLU A 14 -5.89 18.58 0.77
N GLY A 15 -6.25 18.12 -0.43
CA GLY A 15 -5.67 18.58 -1.69
C GLY A 15 -4.20 18.14 -1.91
N LYS A 16 -3.58 17.41 -0.98
CA LYS A 16 -2.16 17.02 -1.07
C LYS A 16 -1.95 15.74 -1.87
N GLN A 17 -0.77 15.62 -2.45
CA GLN A 17 -0.27 14.36 -3.02
C GLN A 17 0.51 13.61 -1.94
N VAL A 18 0.13 12.37 -1.67
CA VAL A 18 0.73 11.54 -0.61
C VAL A 18 1.47 10.35 -1.23
N LEU A 19 2.72 10.14 -0.84
CA LEU A 19 3.49 8.93 -1.16
C LEU A 19 3.58 8.03 0.07
N LEU A 20 2.94 6.87 0.02
CA LEU A 20 3.11 5.82 1.02
C LEU A 20 4.35 5.00 0.70
N ILE A 21 5.22 4.81 1.69
CA ILE A 21 6.45 4.03 1.56
C ILE A 21 6.35 2.83 2.52
N ASP A 22 6.64 1.65 1.99
CA ASP A 22 6.72 0.40 2.75
C ASP A 22 7.84 -0.47 2.18
N ASP A 23 8.26 -1.52 2.88
CA ASP A 23 9.30 -2.42 2.37
C ASP A 23 8.73 -3.44 1.35
N LEU A 24 7.56 -4.02 1.63
CA LEU A 24 7.04 -5.17 0.90
C LEU A 24 5.55 -5.04 0.55
N TYR A 25 5.26 -5.08 -0.75
CA TYR A 25 3.89 -5.18 -1.25
C TYR A 25 3.50 -6.65 -1.50
N THR A 26 2.73 -7.25 -0.59
CA THR A 26 2.15 -8.60 -0.79
C THR A 26 0.74 -8.54 -1.40
N THR A 27 -0.31 -8.75 -0.61
CA THR A 27 -1.71 -8.58 -1.02
C THR A 27 -2.11 -7.11 -1.20
N GLY A 28 -1.28 -6.21 -0.68
CA GLY A 28 -1.53 -4.77 -0.60
C GLY A 28 -2.54 -4.38 0.47
N SER A 29 -2.97 -5.29 1.35
CA SER A 29 -4.04 -5.01 2.33
C SER A 29 -3.71 -3.83 3.26
N THR A 30 -2.47 -3.71 3.72
CA THR A 30 -1.97 -2.60 4.53
C THR A 30 -2.04 -1.29 3.75
N LEU A 31 -1.36 -1.22 2.61
CA LEU A 31 -1.25 -0.01 1.80
C LEU A 31 -2.59 0.46 1.23
N LYS A 32 -3.48 -0.47 0.85
CA LYS A 32 -4.84 -0.15 0.40
C LYS A 32 -5.67 0.48 1.52
N GLU A 33 -5.52 0.00 2.74
CA GLU A 33 -6.22 0.57 3.89
C GLU A 33 -5.68 1.96 4.24
N CYS A 34 -4.35 2.15 4.27
CA CYS A 34 -3.75 3.47 4.46
C CYS A 34 -4.20 4.44 3.38
N ALA A 35 -4.16 4.03 2.10
CA ALA A 35 -4.62 4.87 1.00
C ALA A 35 -6.10 5.23 1.11
N ARG A 36 -6.95 4.30 1.59
CA ARG A 36 -8.37 4.57 1.88
C ARG A 36 -8.52 5.66 2.94
N VAL A 37 -7.71 5.64 3.99
CA VAL A 37 -7.72 6.64 5.07
C VAL A 37 -7.30 8.02 4.55
N PHE A 38 -6.19 8.11 3.80
CA PHE A 38 -5.74 9.39 3.22
C PHE A 38 -6.74 9.98 2.21
N ARG A 39 -7.31 9.16 1.33
CA ARG A 39 -8.35 9.62 0.38
C ARG A 39 -9.60 10.13 1.10
N ARG A 40 -10.01 9.48 2.19
CA ARG A 40 -11.13 9.96 3.03
C ARG A 40 -10.83 11.26 3.75
N GLY A 41 -9.56 11.53 4.05
CA GLY A 41 -9.11 12.81 4.60
C GLY A 41 -8.94 13.93 3.56
N GLY A 42 -9.27 13.68 2.28
CA GLY A 42 -9.24 14.71 1.23
C GLY A 42 -7.93 14.79 0.44
N ALA A 43 -7.02 13.82 0.57
CA ALA A 43 -5.82 13.78 -0.28
C ALA A 43 -6.21 13.73 -1.77
N ALA A 44 -5.58 14.59 -2.59
CA ALA A 44 -5.83 14.67 -4.02
C ALA A 44 -5.35 13.40 -4.73
N GLU A 45 -4.14 12.94 -4.39
CA GLU A 45 -3.54 11.74 -4.95
C GLU A 45 -2.86 10.91 -3.86
N VAL A 46 -2.88 9.59 -4.03
CA VAL A 46 -2.15 8.67 -3.14
C VAL A 46 -1.39 7.64 -3.96
N TYR A 47 -0.06 7.71 -3.89
CA TYR A 47 0.88 6.80 -4.52
C TYR A 47 1.47 5.82 -3.50
N VAL A 48 2.03 4.73 -4.00
CA VAL A 48 2.65 3.68 -3.21
C VAL A 48 4.01 3.35 -3.81
N LEU A 49 5.05 3.35 -2.97
CA LEU A 49 6.38 2.86 -3.29
C LEU A 49 6.76 1.75 -2.32
N THR A 50 7.18 0.60 -2.86
CA THR A 50 7.70 -0.51 -2.06
C THR A 50 9.00 -1.04 -2.63
N LEU A 51 9.90 -1.53 -1.78
CA LEU A 51 11.17 -2.11 -2.21
C LEU A 51 10.97 -3.43 -2.95
N ALA A 52 10.02 -4.25 -2.50
CA ALA A 52 9.81 -5.58 -3.04
C ALA A 52 8.33 -5.94 -3.17
N ARG A 53 8.05 -6.93 -4.01
CA ARG A 53 6.77 -7.64 -4.09
C ARG A 53 7.04 -9.12 -4.42
N PRO A 54 6.16 -10.05 -4.02
CA PRO A 54 6.32 -11.46 -4.38
C PRO A 54 6.40 -11.64 -5.89
N ARG A 55 7.27 -12.56 -6.31
CA ARG A 55 7.26 -13.05 -7.69
C ARG A 55 5.91 -13.71 -7.98
N PRO A 56 5.28 -13.44 -9.13
CA PRO A 56 4.14 -14.22 -9.58
C PRO A 56 4.48 -15.72 -9.61
N GLN A 57 3.53 -16.57 -9.20
CA GLN A 57 3.77 -18.02 -9.11
C GLN A 57 4.25 -18.63 -10.42
N TRP A 58 3.75 -18.16 -11.56
CA TRP A 58 4.15 -18.59 -12.90
C TRP A 58 5.60 -18.26 -13.28
N MET A 59 6.29 -17.41 -12.51
CA MET A 59 7.73 -17.10 -12.67
C MET A 59 8.63 -17.96 -11.79
N THR A 60 8.06 -18.96 -11.11
CA THR A 60 8.80 -19.96 -10.35
C THR A 60 8.89 -21.19 -11.24
N PRO A 61 10.07 -21.53 -11.80
CA PRO A 61 10.23 -22.77 -12.55
C PRO A 61 9.77 -23.94 -11.68
N ASP A 62 9.02 -24.84 -12.29
CA ASP A 62 8.54 -26.04 -11.65
C ASP A 62 9.71 -26.79 -11.00
N ARG A 63 9.57 -27.05 -9.70
CA ARG A 63 10.64 -27.60 -8.86
C ARG A 63 10.85 -29.12 -9.07
N TRP A 64 10.32 -29.71 -10.14
CA TRP A 64 10.24 -31.15 -10.37
C TRP A 64 11.24 -31.72 -11.40
N GLU A 65 12.15 -30.93 -11.95
CA GLU A 65 13.23 -31.43 -12.84
C GLU A 65 14.57 -31.68 -12.11
N ALA A 66 14.55 -32.40 -10.98
CA ALA A 66 15.77 -32.88 -10.32
C ALA A 66 15.69 -34.39 -10.03
#